data_AF-A0AA41RWU6-F1
#
_entry.id   AF-A0AA41RWU6-F1
#
_cell.length_a   1.000
_cell.length_b   1.000
_cell.length_c   1.000
_cell.angle_alpha   90.00
_cell.angle_beta   90.00
_cell.angle_gamma   90.00
#
_symmetry.space_group_name_H-M   'P 1'
#
loop_
_entity.id
_entity.type
_entity.pdbx_description
1 polymer ?
#
loop_
_entity_poly.entity_id
_entity_poly.type
_entity_poly.pdbx_seq_one_letter_code
_entity_poly.pdbx_strand_id
1 'polypeptide(L)' 'MVVEEMNILSTVFLRHDNMKIIYPNNTLFTKPISNIYRSPDMGDMIDFCIHVSTPVEKISTMKQHLTA' A
#
# COMPACT_ATOMS: atom_id res chain seq x y z
N MET A 1 8.41 2.98 1.15
CA MET A 1 9.27 3.63 2.17
C MET A 1 10.05 2.52 2.84
N VAL A 2 11.37 2.61 2.85
CA VAL A 2 12.26 1.57 3.41
C VAL A 2 13.12 2.20 4.50
N VAL A 3 13.48 1.44 5.53
CA VAL A 3 14.39 1.93 6.58
C VAL A 3 15.81 1.98 6.02
N GLU A 4 16.46 3.13 6.09
CA GLU A 4 17.85 3.33 5.67
C GLU A 4 18.81 3.27 6.87
N GLU A 5 18.51 4.02 7.94
CA GLU A 5 19.35 4.13 9.13
C GLU A 5 18.52 4.29 10.39
N MET A 6 18.97 3.70 11.50
CA MET A 6 18.36 3.83 12.82
C MET A 6 19.33 4.52 13.78
N ASN A 7 18.94 5.71 14.25
CA ASN A 7 19.66 6.46 15.27
C ASN A 7 18.95 6.35 16.62
N ILE A 8 19.63 6.79 17.69
CA ILE A 8 19.10 6.77 19.06
C ILE A 8 17.78 7.57 19.16
N LEU A 9 17.71 8.74 18.52
CA LEU A 9 16.58 9.66 18.62
C LEU A 9 15.74 9.76 17.35
N SER A 10 16.22 9.25 16.22
CA SER A 10 15.56 9.37 14.92
C SER A 10 15.74 8.13 14.05
N THR A 11 14.85 7.94 13.10
CA THR A 11 14.95 6.90 12.07
C THR A 11 14.87 7.55 10.70
N VAL A 12 15.78 7.19 9.82
CA VAL A 12 15.84 7.68 8.43
C VAL A 12 15.21 6.64 7.52
N PHE A 13 14.25 7.11 6.72
CA PHE A 13 13.55 6.32 5.72
C PHE A 13 13.83 6.83 4.32
N LEU A 14 13.98 5.93 3.37
CA LEU A 14 14.06 6.24 1.96
C LEU A 14 12.68 6.08 1.31
N ARG A 15 12.19 7.12 0.64
CA ARG A 15 11.00 7.08 -0.20
C ARG A 15 11.35 6.58 -1.60
N HIS A 16 10.33 6.16 -2.37
CA HIS A 16 10.47 5.62 -3.73
C HIS A 16 11.17 6.58 -4.72
N ASP A 17 11.18 7.88 -4.44
CA ASP A 17 11.83 8.94 -5.21
C ASP A 17 13.26 9.26 -4.69
N ASN A 18 13.84 8.38 -3.88
CA ASN A 18 15.12 8.55 -3.17
C ASN A 18 15.15 9.73 -2.18
N MET A 19 14.00 10.30 -1.84
CA MET A 19 13.92 11.30 -0.78
C MET A 19 14.16 10.67 0.58
N LYS A 20 15.07 11.26 1.36
CA LYS A 20 15.29 10.89 2.75
C LYS A 20 14.28 11.58 3.66
N ILE A 21 13.56 10.81 4.43
CA ILE A 21 12.56 11.27 5.40
C ILE A 21 13.02 10.86 6.78
N ILE A 22 13.14 11.82 7.68
CA ILE A 22 13.65 11.61 9.04
C ILE A 22 12.50 11.79 10.02
N TYR A 23 12.19 10.74 10.78
CA TYR A 23 11.20 10.80 11.87
C TYR A 23 11.88 10.66 13.22
N PRO A 24 11.50 11.46 14.23
CA PRO A 24 11.96 11.22 15.58
C PRO A 24 11.28 9.95 16.14
N ASN A 25 12.02 9.18 16.94
CA ASN A 25 11.56 7.90 17.46
C ASN A 25 10.32 8.06 18.36
N ASN A 26 10.16 9.22 19.02
CA ASN A 26 8.96 9.54 19.81
C ASN A 26 7.67 9.59 18.96
N THR A 27 7.75 10.03 17.71
CA THR A 27 6.60 10.15 16.81
C THR A 27 6.22 8.78 16.27
N LEU A 28 7.22 7.96 15.92
CA LEU A 28 7.02 6.59 15.49
C LEU A 28 6.41 5.74 16.61
N PHE A 29 6.80 5.96 17.86
CA PHE A 29 6.24 5.27 19.02
C PHE A 29 4.74 5.50 19.19
N THR A 30 4.24 6.69 18.85
CA THR A 30 2.82 7.05 19.01
C THR A 30 1.92 6.64 17.85
N LYS A 31 2.49 6.19 16.73
CA LYS A 31 1.75 5.87 15.51
C LYS A 31 1.80 4.36 15.23
N PRO A 32 0.74 3.78 14.64
CA PRO A 32 0.82 2.41 14.17
C PRO A 32 1.91 2.28 13.08
N ILE A 33 2.75 1.26 13.19
CA ILE A 33 3.83 0.96 12.25
C ILE A 33 3.47 -0.31 11.47
N SER A 34 3.12 -0.14 10.20
CA SER A 34 2.83 -1.26 9.29
C SER A 34 4.11 -1.78 8.65
N ASN A 35 4.34 -3.10 8.70
CA ASN A 35 5.56 -3.73 8.16
C ASN A 35 5.21 -4.71 7.03
N ILE A 36 5.37 -4.25 5.78
CA ILE A 36 5.08 -5.04 4.58
C ILE A 36 5.97 -6.29 4.49
N TYR A 37 7.23 -6.22 4.92
CA TYR A 37 8.17 -7.36 4.84
C TYR A 37 7.83 -8.50 5.82
N ARG A 38 6.95 -8.25 6.79
CA ARG A 38 6.52 -9.26 7.79
C ARG A 38 5.04 -9.60 7.67
N SER A 39 4.35 -9.07 6.67
CA SER A 39 2.98 -9.47 6.37
C SER A 39 3.00 -10.81 5.62
N PRO A 40 2.03 -11.71 5.86
CA PRO A 40 1.79 -12.89 5.02
C PRO A 40 1.24 -12.45 3.65
N ASP A 41 0.70 -13.39 2.86
CA ASP A 41 0.12 -13.12 1.54
C ASP A 41 -0.77 -11.87 1.54
N MET A 42 -0.30 -10.84 0.85
CA MET A 42 -1.00 -9.56 0.73
C MET A 42 -1.81 -9.56 -0.57
N GLY A 43 -3.10 -9.23 -0.47
CA GLY A 43 -3.95 -9.01 -1.64
C GLY A 43 -3.74 -7.63 -2.23
N ASP A 44 -3.91 -7.52 -3.54
CA ASP A 44 -4.06 -6.24 -4.25
C ASP A 44 -5.53 -6.06 -4.66
N MET A 45 -5.99 -4.81 -4.73
CA MET A 45 -7.36 -4.48 -5.08
C MET A 45 -7.38 -3.24 -5.98
N ILE A 46 -8.07 -3.35 -7.11
CA ILE A 46 -8.28 -2.25 -8.05
C ILE A 46 -9.77 -1.93 -8.07
N ASP A 47 -10.10 -0.74 -7.58
CA ASP A 47 -11.45 -0.20 -7.66
C ASP A 47 -11.64 0.52 -9.01
N PHE A 48 -12.71 0.17 -9.72
CA PHE A 48 -13.07 0.84 -10.96
C PHE A 48 -14.59 1.08 -11.03
N CYS A 49 -14.97 2.16 -11.69
CA CYS A 49 -16.36 2.56 -11.81
C CYS A 49 -16.97 2.00 -13.10
N ILE A 50 -18.17 1.44 -12.99
CA ILE A 50 -18.97 1.01 -14.14
C ILE A 50 -20.13 1.99 -14.30
N HIS A 51 -20.37 2.47 -15.51
CA HIS A 51 -21.50 3.35 -15.78
C HIS A 51 -22.83 2.59 -15.59
N VAL A 52 -23.83 3.22 -14.97
CA VAL A 52 -25.12 2.58 -14.61
C VAL A 52 -25.89 2.01 -15.79
N SER A 53 -25.69 2.55 -17.00
CA SER A 53 -26.32 2.03 -18.22
C SER A 53 -25.66 0.77 -18.79
N THR A 54 -24.59 0.28 -18.18
CA THR A 54 -23.88 -0.90 -18.66
C THR A 54 -24.74 -2.15 -18.43
N PRO A 55 -25.06 -2.92 -19.49
CA PRO A 55 -25.86 -4.14 -19.35
C PRO A 55 -25.18 -5.18 -18.44
N VAL A 56 -25.98 -5.87 -17.63
CA VAL A 56 -25.51 -6.88 -16.66
C VAL A 56 -24.73 -8.02 -17.35
N GLU A 57 -25.10 -8.37 -18.58
CA GLU A 57 -24.41 -9.39 -19.37
C GLU A 57 -22.93 -9.08 -19.57
N LYS A 58 -22.60 -7.82 -19.93
CA LYS A 58 -21.21 -7.39 -20.12
C LYS A 58 -20.41 -7.44 -18.81
N ILE A 59 -21.05 -7.13 -17.69
CA ILE A 59 -20.43 -7.21 -16.36
C ILE A 59 -20.13 -8.67 -15.99
N SER A 60 -21.05 -9.59 -16.28
CA SER A 60 -20.86 -11.02 -16.04
C SER A 60 -19.71 -11.59 -16.88
N THR A 61 -19.65 -11.26 -18.18
CA THR A 61 -18.55 -11.67 -19.07
C THR A 61 -17.22 -11.11 -18.58
N MET A 62 -17.17 -9.83 -18.21
CA MET A 62 -15.96 -9.21 -17.66
C MET A 62 -15.50 -9.91 -16.37
N LYS A 63 -16.41 -10.25 -15.45
CA LYS A 63 -16.07 -10.98 -14.21
C LYS A 63 -15.46 -12.36 -14.50
N GLN A 64 -16.02 -13.08 -15.47
CA GLN A 64 -15.49 -14.39 -15.89
C GLN A 64 -14.05 -14.26 -16.43
N HIS A 65 -13.77 -13.24 -17.24
CA HIS A 65 -12.43 -13.00 -17.76
C HIS A 65 -11.41 -12.57 -16.70
N LEU A 66 -11.84 -11.90 -15.63
CA LEU A 66 -10.95 -11.44 -14.57
C LEU A 66 -10.64 -12.50 -13.51
N THR A 67 -11.48 -13.53 -13.38
CA THR A 67 -11.34 -14.58 -12.36
C THR A 67 -10.70 -15.86 -12.91
N ALA A 68 -10.63 -16.01 -14.24
CA ALA A 68 -10.01 -17.14 -14.94
C ALA A 68 -8.49 -16.97 -15.07
#